data_AF-A0A2D2M5T3-F1
#
_entry.id   AF-A0A2D2M5T3-F1
#
_cell.length_a   1.000
_cell.length_b   1.000
_cell.length_c   1.000
_cell.angle_alpha   90.00
_cell.angle_beta   90.00
_cell.angle_gamma   90.00
#
_symmetry.space_group_name_H-M   'P 1'
#
loop_
_entity.id
_entity.type
_entity.pdbx_description
1 polymer ?
#
loop_
_entity_poly.entity_id
_entity_poly.type
_entity_poly.pdbx_seq_one_letter_code
_entity_poly.pdbx_strand_id
1 'polypeptide(L)' 'MAALPAETQLNSKVLLRYEHTTDIAQLKVCLQLPDLEYVDVSAQLELKGALQRWPLLAAVSEVAQHEERVLPLERQEAK' A
#
# COMPACT_ATOMS: atom_id res chain seq x y z
N MET A 1 5.19 17.50 -25.33
CA MET A 1 3.86 16.99 -24.96
C MET A 1 4.01 15.51 -24.60
N ALA A 2 4.37 15.19 -23.36
CA ALA A 2 4.53 13.80 -22.92
C ALA A 2 3.23 13.35 -22.25
N ALA A 3 2.54 12.38 -22.84
CA ALA A 3 1.34 11.78 -22.29
C ALA A 3 1.67 10.97 -21.03
N LEU A 4 0.82 11.07 -20.01
CA LEU A 4 0.93 10.38 -18.72
C LEU A 4 0.69 8.86 -18.89
N PRO A 5 1.65 7.98 -18.55
CA PRO A 5 1.44 6.53 -18.51
C PRO A 5 1.32 6.00 -17.06
N ALA A 6 0.90 6.84 -16.11
CA ALA A 6 0.91 6.47 -14.69
C ALA A 6 -0.20 5.47 -14.33
N GLU A 7 -1.40 5.61 -14.92
CA GLU A 7 -2.54 4.76 -14.57
C GLU A 7 -2.37 3.30 -15.02
N THR A 8 -1.70 3.07 -16.16
CA THR A 8 -1.43 1.71 -16.65
C THR A 8 -0.33 0.99 -15.84
N GLN A 9 0.64 1.73 -15.31
CA GLN A 9 1.73 1.18 -14.48
C GLN A 9 1.28 0.77 -13.08
N LEU A 10 0.29 1.45 -12.51
CA LEU A 10 -0.26 1.08 -11.21
C LEU A 10 -0.99 -0.25 -11.29
N ASN A 11 -1.80 -0.45 -12.34
CA ASN A 11 -2.52 -1.71 -12.56
C ASN A 11 -1.57 -2.89 -12.77
N SER A 12 -0.48 -2.71 -13.53
CA SER A 12 0.50 -3.79 -13.73
C SER A 12 1.24 -4.16 -12.43
N LYS A 13 1.58 -3.20 -11.58
CA LYS A 13 2.18 -3.49 -10.26
C LYS A 13 1.24 -4.25 -9.34
N VAL A 14 -0.04 -3.92 -9.34
CA VAL A 14 -1.06 -4.64 -8.54
C VAL A 14 -1.22 -6.07 -9.05
N LEU A 15 -1.26 -6.27 -10.37
CA LEU A 15 -1.33 -7.60 -10.98
C LEU A 15 -0.10 -8.45 -10.64
N LEU A 16 1.11 -7.90 -10.74
CA LEU A 16 2.35 -8.61 -10.38
C LEU A 16 2.37 -9.02 -8.91
N ARG A 17 1.88 -8.17 -7.99
CA ARG A 17 1.77 -8.52 -6.57
C ARG A 17 0.81 -9.67 -6.36
N TYR A 18 -0.34 -9.68 -7.04
CA TYR A 18 -1.30 -10.78 -6.98
C TYR A 18 -0.70 -12.11 -7.46
N GLU A 19 0.01 -12.08 -8.59
CA GLU A 19 0.74 -13.24 -9.12
C GLU A 19 1.77 -13.77 -8.11
N HIS A 20 2.58 -12.89 -7.51
CA HIS A 20 3.56 -13.26 -6.49
C HIS A 20 2.93 -13.94 -5.27
N THR A 21 1.83 -13.41 -4.73
CA THR A 21 1.10 -14.07 -3.61
C THR A 21 0.59 -15.45 -3.99
N THR A 22 0.16 -15.62 -5.23
CA THR A 22 -0.34 -16.91 -5.75
C THR A 22 0.80 -17.92 -5.84
N ASP A 23 1.94 -17.53 -6.39
CA ASP A 23 3.12 -18.38 -6.50
C ASP A 23 3.65 -18.80 -5.13
N ILE A 24 3.64 -17.90 -4.15
CA ILE A 24 4.04 -18.22 -2.78
C ILE A 24 3.06 -19.19 -2.12
N ALA A 25 1.75 -19.02 -2.34
CA ALA A 25 0.76 -19.98 -1.86
C ALA A 25 0.99 -21.38 -2.48
N GLN A 26 1.33 -21.46 -3.77
CA GLN A 26 1.68 -22.71 -4.42
C GLN A 26 2.97 -23.30 -3.86
N LEU A 27 4.01 -22.50 -3.67
CA LEU A 27 5.28 -22.94 -3.06
C LEU A 27 5.09 -23.47 -1.64
N LYS A 28 4.25 -22.83 -0.83
CA LYS A 28 3.90 -23.32 0.53
C LYS A 28 3.32 -24.73 0.50
N VAL A 29 2.44 -25.00 -0.46
CA VAL A 29 1.84 -26.33 -0.65
C VAL A 29 2.91 -27.33 -1.10
N CYS A 30 3.71 -26.99 -2.11
CA CYS A 30 4.76 -27.86 -2.64
C CYS A 30 5.84 -28.22 -1.60
N LEU A 31 6.21 -27.27 -0.74
CA LEU A 31 7.26 -27.44 0.27
C LEU A 31 6.75 -28.02 1.59
N GLN A 32 5.45 -28.31 1.70
CA GLN A 32 4.82 -28.79 2.93
C GLN A 32 5.02 -27.84 4.13
N LEU A 33 4.96 -26.53 3.88
CA LEU A 33 5.09 -25.47 4.89
C LEU A 33 3.78 -24.67 5.02
N PRO A 34 2.65 -25.30 5.42
CA PRO A 34 1.36 -24.63 5.48
C PRO A 34 1.32 -23.50 6.52
N ASP A 35 2.03 -23.68 7.62
CA ASP A 35 2.04 -22.77 8.77
C ASP A 35 2.93 -21.53 8.55
N LEU A 36 3.68 -21.48 7.44
CA LEU A 36 4.54 -20.34 7.13
C LEU A 36 3.70 -19.13 6.74
N GLU A 37 3.59 -18.14 7.61
CA GLU A 37 2.92 -16.88 7.29
C GLU A 37 3.75 -16.05 6.31
N TYR A 38 3.19 -15.77 5.14
CA TYR A 38 3.79 -14.85 4.18
C TYR A 38 3.19 -13.45 4.37
N VAL A 39 4.05 -12.45 4.48
CA VAL A 39 3.67 -11.04 4.56
C VAL A 39 4.42 -10.27 3.48
N ASP A 40 3.70 -9.69 2.53
CA ASP A 40 4.28 -8.83 1.50
C ASP A 40 4.53 -7.41 2.05
N VAL A 41 5.80 -7.05 2.22
CA VAL A 41 6.23 -5.71 2.68
C VAL A 41 6.70 -4.81 1.54
N SER A 42 6.64 -5.28 0.29
CA SER A 42 7.19 -4.59 -0.88
C SER A 42 6.54 -3.22 -1.08
N ALA A 43 5.22 -3.14 -0.89
CA ALA A 43 4.47 -1.89 -0.98
C ALA A 43 4.91 -0.86 0.07
N GLN A 44 5.14 -1.30 1.31
CA GLN A 44 5.57 -0.44 2.41
C GLN A 44 7.00 0.07 2.18
N LEU A 45 7.88 -0.78 1.65
CA LEU A 45 9.25 -0.39 1.29
C LEU A 45 9.29 0.61 0.14
N GLU A 46 8.49 0.39 -0.91
CA GLU A 46 8.35 1.34 -2.03
C GLU A 46 7.83 2.69 -1.56
N LEU A 47 6.82 2.70 -0.68
CA LEU A 47 6.27 3.91 -0.09
C LEU A 47 7.34 4.65 0.73
N LYS A 48 8.05 3.95 1.62
CA LYS A 48 9.14 4.53 2.41
C LYS A 48 10.22 5.16 1.50
N GLY A 49 10.61 4.47 0.44
CA GLY A 49 11.58 4.98 -0.53
C GLY A 49 11.05 6.17 -1.35
N ALA A 50 9.76 6.21 -1.66
CA ALA A 50 9.12 7.36 -2.30
C ALA A 50 9.13 8.59 -1.38
N LEU A 51 8.74 8.42 -0.11
CA LEU A 51 8.74 9.48 0.89
C LEU A 51 10.14 10.02 1.17
N GLN A 52 11.17 9.15 1.22
CA GLN A 52 12.55 9.58 1.38
C GLN A 52 13.06 10.42 0.20
N ARG A 53 12.66 10.07 -1.03
CA ARG A 53 13.04 10.86 -2.21
C ARG A 53 12.32 12.21 -2.25
N TRP A 54 11.06 12.25 -1.79
CA TRP A 54 10.17 13.40 -1.95
C TRP A 54 9.75 13.93 -0.56
N PRO A 55 10.61 14.72 0.11
CA PRO A 55 10.37 15.16 1.48
C PRO A 55 9.10 16.02 1.64
N LEU A 56 8.67 16.75 0.60
CA LEU A 56 7.39 17.47 0.63
C LEU A 56 6.18 16.52 0.66
N LEU A 57 6.26 15.35 0.03
CA LEU A 57 5.21 14.34 0.08
C LEU A 57 5.09 13.73 1.49
N ALA A 58 6.21 13.62 2.21
CA ALA A 58 6.21 13.18 3.61
C ALA A 58 5.50 14.19 4.52
N ALA A 59 5.76 15.49 4.36
CA ALA A 59 5.06 16.51 5.12
C ALA A 59 3.54 16.48 4.87
N VAL A 60 3.11 16.25 3.62
CA VAL A 60 1.68 16.12 3.28
C VAL A 60 1.06 14.87 3.90
N SER A 61 1.77 13.73 3.93
CA SER A 61 1.23 12.52 4.56
C SER A 61 1.09 12.67 6.08
N GLU A 62 2.02 13.37 6.73
CA GLU A 62 1.96 13.68 8.17
C GLU A 62 0.78 14.59 8.53
N VAL A 63 0.48 15.58 7.66
CA VAL A 63 -0.68 16.47 7.82
C VAL A 63 -2.00 15.72 7.58
N ALA A 64 -2.07 14.87 6.54
CA ALA A 64 -3.25 14.06 6.27
C ALA A 64 -3.58 13.09 7.42
N GLN A 65 -2.56 12.46 8.01
CA GLN A 65 -2.72 11.61 9.19
C GLN A 65 -3.19 12.38 10.44
N HIS A 66 -2.88 13.68 10.54
CA HIS A 66 -3.37 14.52 11.63
C HIS A 66 -4.83 14.93 11.43
N GLU A 67 -5.27 15.25 10.20
CA GLU A 67 -6.68 15.57 9.92
C GLU A 67 -7.62 14.38 10.18
N GLU A 68 -7.20 13.16 9.83
CA GLU A 68 -8.01 11.96 10.07
C GLU A 68 -8.15 11.63 11.57
N ARG A 69 -7.19 12.04 12.40
CA ARG A 69 -7.24 11.88 13.87
C ARG A 69 -8.11 12.92 14.58
N VAL A 70 -8.43 14.04 13.93
CA VAL A 70 -9.24 15.14 14.51
C VAL A 70 -10.74 14.91 14.28
N LEU A 71 -11.15 13.88 13.55
CA LEU A 71 -12.56 13.50 13.42
C LEU A 71 -12.97 12.33 14.34
N PRO A 72 -13.19 12.61 15.63
CA PRO A 72 -14.21 11.90 16.40
C PRO A 72 -15.26 12.90 16.93
N LEU A 73 -16.54 12.56 16.78
CA LEU A 73 -17.72 13.10 17.51
C LEU A 73 -18.33 14.48 17.12
N GLU A 74 -18.71 14.72 15.87
CA GLU A 74 -19.64 15.85 15.56
C GLU A 74 -20.80 15.42 14.65
N ARG A 75 -21.39 14.24 14.88
CA ARG A 75 -22.65 13.82 14.20
C ARG A 75 -23.59 12.97 15.07
N GLN A 76 -23.69 13.24 16.36
CA GLN A 76 -24.75 12.62 17.18
C GLN A 76 -25.40 13.55 18.21
N GLU A 77 -25.63 14.83 17.91
CA GLU A 77 -26.70 15.57 18.61
C GLU A 77 -27.37 16.59 17.67
N ALA A 78 -28.59 16.30 17.23
CA ALA A 78 -29.64 17.29 17.02
C ALA A 78 -30.98 16.60 16.76
N LYS A 79 -31.64 16.26 17.87
CA LYS A 79 -33.07 16.42 18.18
C LYS A 79 -34.13 15.96 17.17
#